data_AF-A0A977IV77-F1
#
_entry.id   AF-A0A977IV77-F1
#
_cell.length_a   1.000
_cell.length_b   1.000
_cell.length_c   1.000
_cell.angle_alpha   90.00
_cell.angle_beta   90.00
_cell.angle_gamma   90.00
#
_symmetry.space_group_name_H-M   'P 1'
#
loop_
_entity.id
_entity.type
_entity.pdbx_description
1 polymer ?
#
loop_
_entity_poly.entity_id
_entity_poly.type
_entity_poly.pdbx_seq_one_letter_code
_entity_poly.pdbx_strand_id
1 'polypeptide(L)'
;VYEGERAMTKDNNLLGKFELSGIPPAPRGVPQIEVTFDIDANGILNVSAQDKSTGKQNKITITNDKGRLSKDEIERMVQEAEKYKADDEAQKDRIAAKNALESYAFNMK
;
A
#
# COMPACT_ATOMS: atom_id res chain seq x y z
N VAL A 1 -3.98 2.46 3.57
CA VAL A 1 -4.77 1.76 2.54
C VAL A 1 -5.18 2.78 1.50
N TYR A 2 -4.72 2.56 0.27
CA TYR A 2 -5.01 3.44 -0.86
C TYR A 2 -5.77 2.65 -1.92
N GLU A 3 -6.57 3.35 -2.73
CA GLU A 3 -7.26 2.82 -3.89
C GLU A 3 -7.01 3.71 -5.10
N GLY A 4 -6.62 3.10 -6.21
CA GLY A 4 -6.42 3.76 -7.49
C GLY A 4 -5.42 3.01 -8.37
N GLU A 5 -5.34 3.43 -9.63
CA GLU A 5 -4.60 2.75 -10.71
C GLU A 5 -3.19 3.33 -10.93
N ARG A 6 -2.81 4.38 -10.20
CA ARG A 6 -1.51 5.06 -10.35
C ARG A 6 -0.42 4.40 -9.51
N ALA A 7 0.83 4.49 -9.94
CA ALA A 7 1.95 3.85 -9.24
C ALA A 7 2.29 4.50 -7.89
N MET A 8 2.04 5.81 -7.74
CA MET A 8 2.42 6.59 -6.57
C MET A 8 1.20 6.88 -5.68
N THR A 9 1.35 6.70 -4.37
CA THR A 9 0.24 6.89 -3.41
C THR A 9 -0.31 8.31 -3.35
N LYS A 10 0.45 9.31 -3.78
CA LYS A 10 0.02 10.72 -3.85
C LYS A 10 -1.06 10.96 -4.92
N ASP A 11 -1.12 10.09 -5.92
CA ASP A 11 -2.03 10.18 -7.07
C ASP A 11 -3.22 9.21 -6.93
N ASN A 12 -3.35 8.56 -5.77
CA ASN A 12 -4.41 7.61 -5.43
C ASN A 12 -5.25 8.11 -4.25
N ASN A 13 -6.42 7.50 -4.05
CA ASN A 13 -7.34 7.87 -2.98
C ASN A 13 -6.97 7.19 -1.66
N LEU A 14 -6.82 7.94 -0.59
CA LEU A 14 -6.61 7.38 0.76
C LEU A 14 -7.94 6.89 1.32
N LEU A 15 -8.07 5.57 1.52
CA LEU A 15 -9.24 4.97 2.14
C LEU A 15 -9.16 4.94 3.67
N GLY A 16 -7.95 4.85 4.21
CA GLY A 16 -7.74 4.81 5.65
C GLY A 16 -6.32 4.44 6.04
N LYS A 17 -5.97 4.72 7.30
CA LYS A 17 -4.66 4.41 7.88
C LYS A 17 -4.86 3.89 9.30
N PHE A 18 -4.07 2.90 9.68
CA PHE A 18 -3.97 2.42 11.04
C PHE A 18 -2.50 2.19 11.38
N GLU A 19 -2.19 2.08 12.67
CA GLU A 19 -0.84 1.93 13.17
C GLU A 19 -0.71 0.63 13.96
N LEU A 20 0.25 -0.22 13.60
CA LEU A 20 0.63 -1.38 14.39
C LEU A 20 1.81 -0.98 15.30
N SER A 21 1.51 -0.75 16.58
CA SER A 21 2.49 -0.31 17.56
C SER A 21 3.04 -1.45 18.42
N GLY A 22 4.16 -1.19 19.09
CA GLY A 22 4.75 -2.14 20.04
C GLY A 22 5.45 -3.34 19.38
N ILE A 23 5.98 -3.14 18.18
CA ILE A 23 6.91 -4.06 17.51
C ILE A 23 8.24 -4.02 18.28
N PRO A 24 8.78 -5.15 18.75
CA PRO A 24 10.07 -5.19 19.43
C PRO A 24 11.21 -4.65 18.54
N PRO A 25 12.19 -3.92 19.09
CA PRO A 25 13.37 -3.49 18.33
C PRO A 25 14.11 -4.70 17.75
N ALA A 26 14.29 -4.71 16.44
CA ALA A 26 15.03 -5.76 15.74
C ALA A 26 15.85 -5.16 14.59
N PRO A 27 16.90 -5.86 14.10
CA PRO A 27 17.64 -5.43 12.92
C PRO A 27 16.72 -5.22 11.72
N ARG A 28 17.10 -4.30 10.83
CA ARG A 28 16.32 -4.01 9.61
C ARG A 28 16.11 -5.30 8.81
N GLY A 29 14.87 -5.56 8.40
CA GLY A 29 14.49 -6.75 7.63
C GLY A 29 14.12 -7.98 8.48
N VAL A 30 14.27 -7.93 9.81
CA VAL A 30 13.88 -9.03 10.71
C VAL A 30 12.39 -9.03 11.07
N PRO A 31 11.74 -7.88 11.41
CA PRO A 31 10.31 -7.87 11.69
C PRO A 31 9.49 -8.35 10.49
N GLN A 32 8.66 -9.36 10.71
CA GLN A 32 7.75 -9.89 9.69
C GLN A 32 6.32 -9.46 10.00
N ILE A 33 5.82 -8.51 9.22
CA ILE A 33 4.44 -8.04 9.31
C ILE A 33 3.63 -8.72 8.21
N GLU A 34 2.67 -9.54 8.59
CA GLU A 34 1.68 -10.09 7.67
C GLU A 34 0.55 -9.10 7.51
N VAL A 35 0.25 -8.71 6.27
CA VAL A 35 -0.86 -7.83 5.95
C VAL A 35 -1.90 -8.62 5.17
N THR A 36 -3.15 -8.60 5.62
CA THR A 36 -4.27 -9.29 4.99
C THR A 36 -5.30 -8.27 4.53
N PHE A 37 -5.78 -8.44 3.31
CA PHE A 37 -6.90 -7.68 2.74
C PHE A 37 -8.04 -8.66 2.52
N ASP A 38 -9.15 -8.46 3.23
CA ASP A 38 -10.35 -9.29 3.19
C ASP A 38 -11.53 -8.44 2.69
N ILE A 39 -12.18 -8.89 1.62
CA ILE A 39 -13.33 -8.20 1.03
C ILE A 39 -14.53 -9.13 1.16
N ASP A 40 -15.55 -8.67 1.89
CA ASP A 40 -16.77 -9.44 2.07
C ASP A 40 -17.76 -9.29 0.90
N ALA A 41 -18.84 -10.08 0.92
CA ALA A 41 -19.89 -10.03 -0.12
C ALA A 41 -20.64 -8.68 -0.19
N ASN A 42 -20.54 -7.84 0.86
CA ASN A 42 -21.13 -6.50 0.89
C ASN A 42 -20.19 -5.44 0.32
N GLY A 43 -18.92 -5.76 0.09
CA GLY A 43 -17.88 -4.83 -0.36
C GLY A 43 -17.18 -4.11 0.80
N ILE A 44 -17.36 -4.57 2.04
CA ILE A 44 -16.62 -4.04 3.19
C ILE A 44 -15.21 -4.63 3.16
N LEU A 45 -14.21 -3.75 3.14
CA LEU A 45 -12.80 -4.11 3.14
C LEU A 45 -12.27 -4.11 4.58
N ASN A 46 -11.85 -5.28 5.07
CA ASN A 46 -11.12 -5.42 6.31
C ASN A 46 -9.63 -5.56 5.99
N VAL A 47 -8.81 -4.63 6.49
CA VAL A 47 -7.36 -4.70 6.36
C VAL A 47 -6.75 -4.92 7.73
N SER A 48 -6.04 -6.01 7.92
CA SER A 48 -5.31 -6.33 9.15
C SER A 48 -3.81 -6.36 8.90
N ALA A 49 -3.03 -5.99 9.92
CA ALA A 49 -1.60 -6.24 9.98
C ALA A 49 -1.27 -6.97 11.28
N GLN A 50 -0.51 -8.05 11.18
CA GLN A 50 -0.06 -8.87 12.32
C GLN A 50 1.46 -9.00 12.30
N ASP A 51 2.10 -8.72 13.43
CA ASP A 51 3.49 -9.09 13.66
C ASP A 51 3.57 -10.59 13.95
N LYS A 52 4.24 -11.36 13.08
CA LYS A 52 4.35 -12.82 13.21
C LYS A 52 5.12 -13.27 14.45
N SER A 53 5.99 -12.41 15.00
CA SER A 53 6.82 -12.78 16.15
C SER A 53 6.06 -12.67 17.47
N THR A 54 5.25 -11.62 17.63
CA THR A 54 4.51 -11.33 18.86
C THR A 54 3.04 -11.71 18.80
N GLY A 55 2.50 -11.96 17.60
CA GLY A 55 1.08 -12.16 17.36
C GLY A 55 0.25 -10.89 17.49
N LYS A 56 0.86 -9.74 17.82
CA LYS A 56 0.16 -8.46 17.91
C LYS A 56 -0.44 -8.11 16.56
N GLN A 57 -1.70 -7.73 16.57
CA GLN A 57 -2.42 -7.34 15.37
C GLN A 57 -3.16 -6.03 15.58
N ASN A 58 -3.30 -5.28 14.50
CA ASN A 58 -4.24 -4.18 14.40
C ASN A 58 -4.98 -4.27 13.07
N LYS A 59 -6.20 -3.72 13.00
CA LYS A 59 -7.01 -3.75 11.79
C LYS A 59 -7.81 -2.47 11.61
N ILE A 60 -8.16 -2.20 10.36
CA ILE A 60 -9.10 -1.16 9.96
C ILE A 60 -10.21 -1.81 9.13
N THR A 61 -11.44 -1.38 9.37
CA THR A 61 -12.60 -1.72 8.54
C THR A 61 -12.93 -0.50 7.71
N ILE A 62 -12.97 -0.68 6.39
CA ILE A 62 -13.26 0.35 5.40
C ILE A 62 -14.56 -0.06 4.73
N THR A 63 -15.62 0.69 5.01
CA THR A 63 -16.92 0.52 4.36
C THR A 63 -16.85 1.15 2.97
N ASN A 64 -16.89 0.33 1.93
CA ASN A 64 -17.03 0.83 0.57
C ASN A 64 -18.53 1.02 0.30
N ASP A 65 -19.03 2.24 0.44
CA ASP A 65 -20.41 2.54 0.07
C ASP A 65 -20.57 2.24 -1.43
N LYS A 66 -21.48 1.31 -1.76
CA LYS A 66 -21.78 0.97 -3.16
C LYS A 66 -22.17 2.25 -3.90
N GLY A 67 -21.37 2.62 -4.91
CA GLY A 67 -21.57 3.85 -5.68
C GLY A 67 -20.65 5.01 -5.31
N ARG A 68 -19.62 4.83 -4.46
CA ARG A 68 -18.61 5.86 -4.18
C ARG A 68 -17.86 6.34 -5.43
N LEU A 69 -17.73 5.49 -6.44
CA LEU A 69 -17.16 5.84 -7.74
C LEU A 69 -18.19 5.60 -8.84
N SER A 70 -18.47 6.64 -9.61
CA SER A 70 -19.22 6.53 -10.85
C SER A 70 -18.39 5.81 -11.92
N LYS A 71 -19.07 5.28 -12.95
CA LYS A 71 -18.37 4.68 -14.11
C LYS A 71 -17.42 5.68 -14.77
N ASP A 72 -17.86 6.93 -14.91
CA ASP A 72 -17.06 8.00 -15.50
C ASP A 72 -15.79 8.29 -14.70
N GLU A 73 -15.86 8.23 -13.36
CA GLU A 73 -14.67 8.37 -12.52
C GLU A 73 -13.71 7.19 -12.67
N ILE A 74 -14.24 5.97 -12.74
CA ILE A 74 -13.41 4.77 -12.98
C ILE A 74 -12.70 4.87 -14.33
N GLU A 75 -13.44 5.22 -15.39
CA GLU A 75 -12.87 5.39 -16.73
C GLU A 75 -11.82 6.50 -16.76
N ARG A 76 -12.08 7.63 -16.10
CA ARG A 76 -11.10 8.71 -15.97
C ARG A 76 -9.83 8.22 -15.26
N MET A 77 -9.95 7.49 -14.16
CA MET A 77 -8.79 6.97 -13.41
C MET A 77 -7.94 6.02 -14.28
N VAL A 78 -8.58 5.14 -15.06
CA VAL A 78 -7.88 4.23 -15.99
C VAL A 78 -7.19 5.01 -17.11
N GLN A 79 -7.86 6.02 -17.69
CA GLN A 79 -7.28 6.86 -18.74
C GLN A 79 -6.10 7.68 -18.22
N GLU A 80 -6.20 8.23 -17.02
CA GLU A 80 -5.10 8.95 -16.38
C GLU A 80 -3.93 8.01 -16.09
N ALA A 81 -4.18 6.80 -15.60
CA ALA A 81 -3.12 5.82 -15.39
C ALA A 81 -2.38 5.47 -16.69
N GLU A 82 -3.09 5.24 -17.78
CA GLU A 82 -2.45 4.96 -19.07
C GLU A 82 -1.68 6.18 -19.60
N LYS A 83 -2.25 7.39 -19.46
CA LYS A 83 -1.59 8.64 -19.89
C LYS A 83 -0.27 8.88 -19.15
N TYR A 84 -0.21 8.60 -17.86
CA TYR A 84 0.96 8.86 -17.02
C TYR A 84 1.85 7.64 -16.82
N LYS A 85 1.58 6.53 -17.50
CA LYS A 85 2.31 5.26 -17.35
C LYS A 85 3.83 5.42 -17.46
N ALA A 86 4.30 6.18 -18.45
CA ALA A 86 5.74 6.40 -18.66
C ALA A 86 6.40 7.18 -17.50
N ASP A 87 5.71 8.20 -16.99
CA ASP A 87 6.20 8.98 -15.85
C ASP A 87 6.20 8.15 -14.56
N ASP A 88 5.16 7.34 -14.38
CA ASP A 88 5.01 6.42 -13.25
C ASP A 88 6.11 5.32 -13.28
N GLU A 89 6.41 4.77 -14.45
CA GLU A 89 7.52 3.82 -14.65
C GLU A 89 8.88 4.46 -14.33
N ALA A 90 9.16 5.66 -14.86
CA ALA A 90 10.40 6.37 -14.59
C ALA A 90 10.59 6.69 -13.09
N GLN A 91 9.52 7.07 -12.38
CA GLN A 91 9.57 7.28 -10.94
C GLN A 91 9.81 5.97 -10.18
N LYS A 92 9.12 4.89 -10.56
CA LYS A 92 9.29 3.58 -9.95
C LYS A 92 10.72 3.08 -10.10
N ASP A 93 11.31 3.21 -11.29
CA ASP A 93 12.69 2.79 -11.56
C ASP A 93 13.70 3.60 -10.76
N ARG A 94 13.49 4.93 -10.65
CA ARG A 94 14.31 5.80 -9.82
C ARG A 94 14.29 5.37 -8.35
N ILE A 95 13.11 5.05 -7.81
CA ILE A 95 12.95 4.60 -6.42
C ILE A 95 13.58 3.22 -6.22
N ALA A 96 13.39 2.30 -7.17
CA ALA A 96 13.99 0.97 -7.11
C ALA A 96 15.53 1.05 -7.11
N ALA A 97 16.12 1.86 -7.99
CA ALA A 97 17.56 2.09 -8.04
C ALA A 97 18.09 2.70 -6.75
N LYS A 98 17.36 3.69 -6.18
CA LYS A 98 17.71 4.30 -4.89
C LYS A 98 17.70 3.27 -3.76
N ASN A 99 16.63 2.48 -3.65
CA ASN A 99 16.49 1.47 -2.60
C ASN A 99 17.55 0.36 -2.73
N ALA A 100 17.87 -0.04 -3.97
CA ALA A 100 18.93 -1.01 -4.25
C ALA A 100 20.31 -0.48 -3.80
N LEU A 101 20.62 0.78 -4.12
CA LEU A 101 21.86 1.42 -3.70
C LEU A 101 21.93 1.57 -2.17
N GLU A 102 20.85 2.00 -1.52
CA GLU A 102 20.78 2.11 -0.05
C GLU A 102 20.94 0.76 0.64
N SER A 103 20.38 -0.30 0.05
CA SER A 103 20.57 -1.67 0.53
C SER A 103 22.02 -2.13 0.38
N TYR A 104 22.61 -1.90 -0.80
CA TYR A 104 24.00 -2.25 -1.09
C TYR A 104 24.99 -1.53 -0.16
N ALA A 105 24.84 -0.21 -0.01
CA ALA A 105 25.69 0.60 0.87
C ALA A 105 25.60 0.18 2.33
N PHE A 106 24.42 -0.27 2.78
CA PHE A 106 24.24 -0.82 4.13
C PHE A 106 24.98 -2.15 4.30
N ASN A 107 24.93 -3.05 3.31
CA ASN A 107 25.57 -4.37 3.38
C ASN A 107 27.11 -4.31 3.26
N MET A 108 27.67 -3.20 2.78
CA MET A 108 29.13 -3.00 2.71
C MET A 108 29.76 -2.53 4.05
N LYS A 109 28.94 -2.18 5.05
CA LYS A 109 29.39 -1.84 6.40
C LYS A 109 29.50 -3.10 7.27
#